data_AF-A0A8D9CU63-F1
#
_entry.id   AF-A0A8D9CU63-F1
#
_cell.length_a   1.000
_cell.length_b   1.000
_cell.length_c   1.000
_cell.angle_alpha   90.00
_cell.angle_beta   90.00
_cell.angle_gamma   90.00
#
_symmetry.space_group_name_H-M   'P 1'
#
loop_
_entity.id
_entity.type
_entity.pdbx_description
1 polymer ?
#
loop_
_entity_poly.entity_id
_entity_poly.type
_entity_poly.pdbx_seq_one_letter_code
_entity_poly.pdbx_strand_id
1 'polypeptide(L)'
;MSYNRKVAHRLFYLPLFFKMTFCSGRCTAALLLVLSPVPIAYLIYLERAVPSTHVISYHSSGFLRECAKWDDVGRRFLVSFMDGGGIGEVVIRDSDSDDSEVLEEVILVKDVDIAGNASAGIVIDRDRNRLLVAIGDLVGNKYSALAAYDLSTWHRIFLTELSGYSKEISFADDVAFDAQGNTYVTDAKGSKIWKVDVNGKLVSTIKSPLFTPPGWFINLVALNGIVYHPNGFLIVIHTFSGLLYKIDLTEGDDSNKVNVIEVTGGTLRFGDGIELLSPTKIVIAGSLNIF
;
A
#
# COMPACT_ATOMS: atom_id res chain seq x y z
N MET A 1 41.65 35.38 -56.19
CA MET A 1 40.48 36.26 -56.06
C MET A 1 39.24 35.40 -56.05
N SER A 2 38.69 35.13 -54.86
CA SER A 2 37.47 34.34 -54.68
C SER A 2 36.33 35.29 -54.36
N TYR A 3 35.25 35.23 -55.13
CA TYR A 3 33.99 35.89 -54.82
C TYR A 3 32.89 34.87 -55.02
N ASN A 4 32.27 34.44 -53.91
CA ASN A 4 30.94 33.85 -53.97
C ASN A 4 30.14 34.35 -52.77
N ARG A 5 28.98 34.93 -53.06
CA ARG A 5 28.08 35.59 -52.10
C ARG A 5 26.70 34.99 -52.28
N LYS A 6 25.95 34.99 -51.16
CA LYS A 6 24.50 34.74 -50.97
C LYS A 6 24.18 33.32 -50.46
N VAL A 7 23.34 33.08 -49.46
CA VAL A 7 22.33 33.88 -48.73
C VAL A 7 22.31 33.43 -47.26
N ALA A 8 22.06 34.38 -46.34
CA ALA A 8 21.83 34.12 -44.92
C ALA A 8 20.34 33.77 -44.66
N HIS A 9 20.08 32.71 -43.91
CA HIS A 9 18.80 32.51 -43.21
C HIS A 9 18.99 32.74 -41.72
N ARG A 10 18.21 33.67 -41.18
CA ARG A 10 18.08 34.01 -39.75
C ARG A 10 17.46 32.84 -39.00
N LEU A 11 18.12 32.35 -37.94
CA LEU A 11 17.44 31.68 -36.82
C LEU A 11 17.10 32.74 -35.75
N PHE A 12 15.83 32.78 -35.36
CA PHE A 12 15.36 33.54 -34.21
C PHE A 12 15.81 32.86 -32.91
N TYR A 13 16.40 33.65 -32.03
CA TYR A 13 16.67 33.32 -30.63
C TYR A 13 15.37 33.25 -29.83
N LEU A 14 15.25 32.26 -28.95
CA LEU A 14 14.68 32.44 -27.61
C LEU A 14 15.18 31.32 -26.69
N PRO A 15 16.18 31.56 -25.81
CA PRO A 15 16.47 30.66 -24.73
C PRO A 15 15.64 31.09 -23.51
N LEU A 16 14.66 30.28 -23.12
CA LEU A 16 14.13 30.32 -21.76
C LEU A 16 15.19 29.69 -20.84
N PHE A 17 16.16 30.49 -20.40
CA PHE A 17 17.04 30.09 -19.31
C PHE A 17 16.23 30.08 -18.01
N PHE A 18 15.89 28.90 -17.53
CA PHE A 18 15.47 28.69 -16.14
C PHE A 18 16.70 28.99 -15.26
N LYS A 19 16.75 30.19 -14.69
CA LYS A 19 17.68 30.50 -13.60
C LYS A 19 17.22 29.74 -12.36
N MET A 20 17.76 28.53 -12.15
CA MET A 20 17.74 27.90 -10.83
C MET A 20 18.76 28.64 -9.96
N THR A 21 18.25 29.55 -9.13
CA THR A 21 19.02 30.18 -8.07
C THR A 21 19.26 29.13 -6.99
N PHE A 22 20.45 28.52 -6.99
CA PHE A 22 20.88 27.58 -5.96
C PHE A 22 21.07 28.33 -4.64
N CYS A 23 20.09 28.23 -3.74
CA CYS A 23 20.22 28.69 -2.37
C CYS A 23 20.91 27.62 -1.51
N SER A 24 22.12 27.95 -1.06
CA SER A 24 22.94 27.28 -0.03
C SER A 24 23.65 25.97 -0.41
N GLY A 25 24.93 25.87 -0.04
CA GLY A 25 25.79 24.70 -0.27
C GLY A 25 25.35 23.40 0.44
N ARG A 26 24.31 23.48 1.29
CA ARG A 26 23.68 22.31 1.93
C ARG A 26 22.75 21.56 0.98
N CYS A 27 22.07 22.27 0.07
CA CYS A 27 21.19 21.65 -0.93
C CYS A 27 21.98 20.92 -2.02
N THR A 28 23.16 21.39 -2.40
CA THR A 28 24.05 20.72 -3.36
C THR A 28 24.72 19.46 -2.79
N ALA A 29 25.11 19.47 -1.51
CA ALA A 29 25.68 18.29 -0.87
C ALA A 29 24.64 17.16 -0.66
N ALA A 30 23.40 17.51 -0.31
CA ALA A 30 22.30 16.55 -0.21
C ALA A 30 21.94 15.93 -1.57
N LEU A 31 21.91 16.73 -2.65
CA LEU A 31 21.70 16.21 -4.00
C LEU A 31 22.82 15.25 -4.45
N LEU A 32 24.07 15.58 -4.11
CA LEU A 32 25.22 14.73 -4.42
C LEU A 32 25.23 13.41 -3.63
N LEU A 33 24.70 13.38 -2.40
CA LEU A 33 24.55 12.14 -1.62
C LEU A 33 23.47 11.23 -2.20
N VAL A 34 22.34 11.78 -2.67
CA VAL A 34 21.27 11.02 -3.33
C VAL A 34 21.72 10.47 -4.70
N LEU A 35 22.57 11.20 -5.42
CA LEU A 35 23.16 10.78 -6.70
C LEU A 35 24.48 10.00 -6.54
N SER A 36 24.99 9.85 -5.31
CA SER A 36 26.20 9.08 -5.06
C SER A 36 25.90 7.58 -5.16
N PRO A 37 26.91 6.73 -5.37
CA PRO A 37 26.73 5.28 -5.26
C PRO A 37 26.47 4.82 -3.81
N VAL A 38 26.49 5.70 -2.81
CA VAL A 38 26.37 5.33 -1.39
C VAL A 38 24.99 4.76 -1.04
N PRO A 39 23.84 5.36 -1.41
CA PRO A 39 22.53 4.74 -1.19
C PRO A 39 22.40 3.38 -1.89
N ILE A 40 22.92 3.26 -3.11
CA ILE A 40 22.89 2.00 -3.86
C ILE A 40 23.76 0.94 -3.18
N ALA A 41 24.97 1.30 -2.75
CA ALA A 41 25.87 0.40 -2.02
C ALA A 41 25.30 0.00 -0.65
N TYR A 42 24.62 0.93 0.03
CA TYR A 42 23.92 0.65 1.28
C TYR A 42 22.74 -0.29 1.08
N LEU A 43 21.93 -0.09 0.03
CA LEU A 43 20.88 -1.03 -0.37
C LEU A 43 21.46 -2.40 -0.69
N ILE A 44 22.50 -2.49 -1.53
CA ILE A 44 23.19 -3.76 -1.83
C ILE A 44 23.73 -4.40 -0.54
N TYR A 45 24.26 -3.63 0.40
CA TYR A 45 24.73 -4.15 1.68
C TYR A 45 23.59 -4.74 2.52
N LEU A 46 22.45 -4.05 2.60
CA LEU A 46 21.26 -4.54 3.31
C LEU A 46 20.69 -5.80 2.64
N GLU A 47 20.57 -5.81 1.31
CA GLU A 47 20.09 -6.95 0.52
C GLU A 47 21.03 -8.17 0.61
N ARG A 48 22.31 -7.96 0.88
CA ARG A 48 23.31 -9.03 1.06
C ARG A 48 23.59 -9.40 2.50
N ALA A 49 23.01 -8.68 3.47
CA ALA A 49 23.20 -8.99 4.87
C ALA A 49 22.54 -10.35 5.15
N VAL A 50 23.26 -11.27 5.79
CA VAL A 50 22.69 -12.54 6.22
C VAL A 50 21.66 -12.24 7.31
N PRO A 51 20.37 -12.49 7.10
CA PRO A 51 19.37 -12.14 8.09
C PRO A 51 19.54 -13.00 9.34
N SER A 52 19.25 -12.43 10.51
CA SER A 52 19.29 -13.17 11.78
C SER A 52 18.10 -14.11 11.98
N THR A 53 17.16 -14.11 11.03
CA THR A 53 15.93 -14.90 11.02
C THR A 53 15.88 -15.77 9.77
N HIS A 54 15.07 -16.82 9.81
CA HIS A 54 14.78 -17.62 8.62
C HIS A 54 14.12 -16.73 7.54
N VAL A 55 14.55 -16.92 6.29
CA VAL A 55 14.17 -16.09 5.14
C VAL A 55 13.66 -17.00 4.06
N ILE A 56 12.49 -16.66 3.53
CA ILE A 56 11.91 -17.34 2.39
C ILE A 56 12.17 -16.47 1.16
N SER A 57 12.95 -16.99 0.22
CA SER A 57 13.26 -16.31 -1.03
C SER A 57 12.44 -16.91 -2.16
N TYR A 58 11.94 -16.08 -3.06
CA TYR A 58 11.19 -16.53 -4.22
C TYR A 58 11.46 -15.65 -5.45
N HIS A 59 11.35 -16.24 -6.63
CA HIS A 59 11.34 -15.53 -7.90
C HIS A 59 9.96 -14.95 -8.14
N SER A 60 9.92 -13.65 -8.44
CA SER A 60 8.68 -12.93 -8.65
C SER A 60 8.58 -12.47 -10.11
N SER A 61 7.38 -12.44 -10.68
CA SER A 61 7.14 -12.07 -12.08
C SER A 61 7.12 -10.55 -12.36
N GLY A 62 7.56 -9.72 -11.41
CA GLY A 62 7.28 -8.27 -11.39
C GLY A 62 8.22 -7.53 -10.43
N PHE A 63 7.93 -6.26 -10.17
CA PHE A 63 8.83 -5.39 -9.40
C PHE A 63 8.30 -4.97 -8.02
N LEU A 64 7.00 -5.08 -7.73
CA LEU A 64 6.45 -4.50 -6.49
C LEU A 64 5.28 -5.29 -5.91
N ARG A 65 5.54 -5.99 -4.80
CA ARG A 65 4.51 -6.66 -3.98
C ARG A 65 4.26 -5.78 -2.77
N GLU A 66 3.00 -5.59 -2.43
CA GLU A 66 2.64 -4.73 -1.31
C GLU A 66 2.39 -5.57 -0.04
N CYS A 67 1.56 -6.62 -0.13
CA CYS A 67 1.17 -7.42 1.03
C CYS A 67 1.34 -8.91 0.76
N ALA A 68 1.62 -9.65 1.83
CA ALA A 68 1.59 -11.09 1.86
C ALA A 68 0.79 -11.59 3.08
N LYS A 69 -0.03 -12.63 2.88
CA LYS A 69 -0.76 -13.31 3.95
C LYS A 69 -0.52 -14.82 3.89
N TRP A 70 -0.35 -15.42 5.05
CA TRP A 70 -0.19 -16.87 5.18
C TRP A 70 -1.56 -17.57 5.10
N ASP A 71 -1.73 -18.42 4.10
CA ASP A 71 -2.84 -19.37 3.97
C ASP A 71 -2.40 -20.71 4.55
N ASP A 72 -2.77 -20.96 5.80
CA ASP A 72 -2.42 -22.15 6.56
C ASP A 72 -2.96 -23.45 5.96
N VAL A 73 -4.18 -23.42 5.43
CA VAL A 73 -4.82 -24.58 4.78
C VAL A 73 -4.09 -24.94 3.49
N GLY A 74 -3.71 -23.95 2.69
CA GLY A 74 -2.98 -24.14 1.44
C GLY A 74 -1.46 -24.29 1.61
N ARG A 75 -0.94 -24.06 2.83
CA ARG A 75 0.50 -23.99 3.14
C ARG A 75 1.28 -23.10 2.16
N ARG A 76 0.79 -21.88 1.97
CA ARG A 76 1.32 -20.93 0.98
C ARG A 76 1.20 -19.50 1.49
N PHE A 77 2.05 -18.62 0.97
CA PHE A 77 1.79 -17.19 1.02
C PHE A 77 0.94 -16.79 -0.18
N LEU A 78 -0.11 -16.02 0.08
CA LEU A 78 -0.80 -15.24 -0.95
C LEU A 78 -0.15 -13.86 -0.99
N VAL A 79 0.11 -13.35 -2.18
CA VAL A 79 0.87 -12.11 -2.38
C VAL A 79 0.13 -11.20 -3.35
N SER A 80 0.03 -9.91 -3.02
CA SER A 80 -0.64 -8.91 -3.84
C SER A 80 0.34 -8.20 -4.79
N PHE A 81 -0.10 -7.96 -6.03
CA PHE A 81 0.71 -7.30 -7.05
C PHE A 81 0.35 -5.82 -7.15
N MET A 82 1.21 -4.95 -6.59
CA MET A 82 1.04 -3.52 -6.74
C MET A 82 1.34 -3.07 -8.17
N ASP A 83 2.30 -3.73 -8.83
CA ASP A 83 2.64 -3.49 -10.22
C ASP A 83 1.71 -4.23 -11.20
N GLY A 84 0.58 -3.60 -11.50
CA GLY A 84 -0.34 -4.02 -12.56
C GLY A 84 -1.52 -4.89 -12.11
N GLY A 85 -1.58 -5.24 -10.83
CA GLY A 85 -2.73 -5.90 -10.20
C GLY A 85 -2.72 -7.42 -10.35
N GLY A 86 -3.45 -8.06 -9.45
CA GLY A 86 -3.58 -9.51 -9.35
C GLY A 86 -3.05 -10.07 -8.04
N ILE A 87 -3.22 -11.38 -7.88
CA ILE A 87 -2.78 -12.15 -6.72
C ILE A 87 -1.92 -13.31 -7.20
N GLY A 88 -0.84 -13.58 -6.47
CA GLY A 88 -0.01 -14.75 -6.62
C GLY A 88 0.01 -15.64 -5.38
N GLU A 89 0.56 -16.83 -5.53
CA GLU A 89 0.93 -17.71 -4.43
C GLU A 89 2.41 -18.08 -4.47
N VAL A 90 2.96 -18.31 -3.27
CA VAL A 90 4.26 -18.92 -3.04
C VAL A 90 4.06 -20.10 -2.11
N VAL A 91 4.15 -21.32 -2.65
CA VAL A 91 3.86 -22.57 -1.94
C VAL A 91 5.10 -23.08 -1.21
N ILE A 92 4.96 -23.45 0.07
CA ILE A 92 6.04 -24.01 0.88
C ILE A 92 5.97 -25.54 0.85
N ARG A 93 7.03 -26.22 0.42
CA ARG A 93 7.10 -27.69 0.39
C ARG A 93 7.96 -28.22 1.53
N ASP A 94 7.65 -29.42 2.02
CA ASP A 94 8.36 -30.05 3.15
C ASP A 94 9.80 -30.45 2.84
N SER A 95 10.17 -30.55 1.56
CA SER A 95 11.55 -30.78 1.10
C SER A 95 12.45 -29.56 1.26
N ASP A 96 11.87 -28.37 1.46
CA ASP A 96 12.55 -27.07 1.40
C ASP A 96 13.31 -26.77 2.72
N SER A 97 13.65 -27.84 3.46
CA SER A 97 14.56 -27.81 4.61
C SER A 97 16.02 -27.48 4.24
N ASP A 98 16.31 -27.40 2.94
CA ASP A 98 17.52 -26.74 2.45
C ASP A 98 17.17 -25.26 2.27
N ASP A 99 17.70 -24.38 3.14
CA ASP A 99 17.58 -22.91 3.11
C ASP A 99 18.08 -22.26 1.78
N SER A 100 18.31 -23.05 0.74
CA SER A 100 18.85 -22.67 -0.56
C SER A 100 17.86 -22.79 -1.73
N GLU A 101 16.68 -23.41 -1.56
CA GLU A 101 15.67 -23.46 -2.63
C GLU A 101 14.96 -22.11 -2.75
N VAL A 102 15.16 -21.45 -3.90
CA VAL A 102 14.41 -20.24 -4.25
C VAL A 102 13.07 -20.69 -4.81
N LEU A 103 11.98 -20.31 -4.12
CA LEU A 103 10.63 -20.68 -4.52
C LEU A 103 10.19 -19.89 -5.77
N GLU A 104 9.05 -20.28 -6.35
CA GLU A 104 8.47 -19.61 -7.50
C GLU A 104 7.11 -19.01 -7.12
N GLU A 105 6.89 -17.76 -7.53
CA GLU A 105 5.58 -17.11 -7.47
C GLU A 105 4.71 -17.55 -8.65
N VAL A 106 3.52 -18.07 -8.35
CA VAL A 106 2.53 -18.48 -9.36
C VAL A 106 1.37 -17.51 -9.34
N ILE A 107 1.02 -16.96 -10.49
CA ILE A 107 -0.14 -16.05 -10.63
C ILE A 107 -1.43 -16.86 -10.49
N LEU A 108 -2.28 -16.45 -9.56
CA LEU A 108 -3.60 -17.04 -9.31
C LEU A 108 -4.72 -16.24 -9.98
N VAL A 109 -4.69 -14.93 -9.82
CA VAL A 109 -5.73 -14.02 -10.31
C VAL A 109 -5.07 -12.88 -11.08
N LYS A 110 -5.59 -12.61 -12.28
CA LYS A 110 -5.21 -11.44 -13.08
C LYS A 110 -6.35 -11.00 -13.98
N ASP A 111 -7.25 -10.21 -13.40
CA ASP A 111 -8.47 -9.77 -14.05
C ASP A 111 -8.21 -8.64 -15.06
N VAL A 112 -8.72 -8.81 -16.28
CA VAL A 112 -8.47 -7.90 -17.40
C VAL A 112 -9.18 -6.55 -17.27
N ASP A 113 -10.33 -6.52 -16.61
CA ASP A 113 -11.15 -5.31 -16.45
C ASP A 113 -10.57 -4.31 -15.44
N ILE A 114 -9.75 -4.79 -14.51
CA ILE A 114 -9.01 -3.97 -13.53
C ILE A 114 -7.50 -3.92 -13.83
N ALA A 115 -7.02 -4.49 -14.93
CA ALA A 115 -5.60 -4.53 -15.29
C ALA A 115 -4.92 -3.15 -15.27
N GLY A 116 -3.88 -2.97 -14.46
CA GLY A 116 -3.21 -1.67 -14.25
C GLY A 116 -3.66 -0.93 -12.99
N ASN A 117 -4.72 -1.37 -12.31
CA ASN A 117 -4.89 -1.06 -10.89
C ASN A 117 -3.83 -1.80 -10.07
N ALA A 118 -3.52 -1.30 -8.88
CA ALA A 118 -2.74 -2.04 -7.89
C ALA A 118 -3.66 -3.02 -7.15
N SER A 119 -3.14 -4.20 -6.81
CA SER A 119 -3.64 -4.98 -5.69
C SER A 119 -2.76 -4.65 -4.50
N ALA A 120 -3.33 -3.97 -3.51
CA ALA A 120 -2.63 -3.56 -2.30
C ALA A 120 -2.96 -4.56 -1.18
N GLY A 121 -3.45 -4.10 -0.03
CA GLY A 121 -3.71 -4.94 1.12
C GLY A 121 -4.70 -6.06 0.81
N ILE A 122 -4.44 -7.22 1.41
CA ILE A 122 -5.25 -8.42 1.29
C ILE A 122 -5.54 -9.03 2.65
N VAL A 123 -6.70 -9.66 2.80
CA VAL A 123 -7.05 -10.38 4.03
C VAL A 123 -7.86 -11.63 3.73
N ILE A 124 -7.56 -12.71 4.44
CA ILE A 124 -8.23 -14.01 4.33
C ILE A 124 -9.42 -14.04 5.31
N ASP A 125 -10.63 -14.09 4.77
CA ASP A 125 -11.86 -14.35 5.53
C ASP A 125 -12.18 -15.84 5.45
N ARG A 126 -11.59 -16.59 6.39
CA ARG A 126 -11.65 -18.06 6.40
C ARG A 126 -13.06 -18.59 6.61
N ASP A 127 -13.85 -17.93 7.47
CA ASP A 127 -15.22 -18.34 7.78
C ASP A 127 -16.13 -18.30 6.54
N ARG A 128 -15.80 -17.45 5.56
CA ARG A 128 -16.53 -17.30 4.30
C ARG A 128 -15.75 -17.81 3.08
N ASN A 129 -14.63 -18.49 3.30
CA ASN A 129 -13.76 -19.06 2.27
C ASN A 129 -13.37 -18.07 1.15
N ARG A 130 -13.02 -16.83 1.52
CA ARG A 130 -12.72 -15.77 0.53
C ARG A 130 -11.47 -14.97 0.85
N LEU A 131 -10.81 -14.50 -0.19
CA LEU A 131 -9.78 -13.47 -0.13
C LEU A 131 -10.41 -12.12 -0.45
N LEU A 132 -10.25 -11.15 0.43
CA LEU A 132 -10.61 -9.75 0.18
C LEU A 132 -9.36 -8.98 -0.26
N VAL A 133 -9.49 -8.14 -1.28
CA VAL A 133 -8.38 -7.44 -1.93
C VAL A 133 -8.73 -5.97 -2.14
N ALA A 134 -7.93 -5.07 -1.57
CA ALA A 134 -7.99 -3.65 -1.87
C ALA A 134 -7.39 -3.39 -3.27
N ILE A 135 -8.19 -2.79 -4.15
CA ILE A 135 -7.80 -2.47 -5.53
C ILE A 135 -7.58 -0.96 -5.64
N GLY A 136 -6.32 -0.55 -5.64
CA GLY A 136 -5.92 0.87 -5.66
C GLY A 136 -5.83 1.44 -7.08
N ASP A 137 -6.23 2.69 -7.26
CA ASP A 137 -5.98 3.45 -8.49
C ASP A 137 -4.61 4.14 -8.43
N LEU A 138 -3.57 3.41 -8.79
CA LEU A 138 -2.19 3.88 -8.69
C LEU A 138 -1.87 5.07 -9.61
N VAL A 139 -2.48 5.10 -10.80
CA VAL A 139 -2.21 6.12 -11.84
C VAL A 139 -3.18 7.29 -11.76
N GLY A 140 -4.31 7.14 -11.06
CA GLY A 140 -5.34 8.18 -10.89
C GLY A 140 -6.23 8.35 -12.11
N ASN A 141 -6.32 7.33 -12.97
CA ASN A 141 -7.12 7.33 -14.20
C ASN A 141 -8.22 6.26 -14.20
N LYS A 142 -8.42 5.58 -13.07
CA LYS A 142 -9.40 4.53 -12.87
C LYS A 142 -10.21 4.81 -11.60
N TYR A 143 -10.51 3.77 -10.84
CA TYR A 143 -11.29 3.81 -9.61
C TYR A 143 -10.66 2.88 -8.58
N SER A 144 -10.86 3.22 -7.31
CA SER A 144 -10.55 2.33 -6.19
C SER A 144 -11.71 1.35 -5.99
N ALA A 145 -11.39 0.09 -5.67
CA ALA A 145 -12.39 -0.95 -5.49
C ALA A 145 -12.02 -1.93 -4.36
N LEU A 146 -13.00 -2.74 -3.96
CA LEU A 146 -12.79 -3.94 -3.16
C LEU A 146 -13.19 -5.14 -4.02
N ALA A 147 -12.27 -6.10 -4.19
CA ALA A 147 -12.59 -7.39 -4.81
C ALA A 147 -12.66 -8.49 -3.74
N ALA A 148 -13.50 -9.49 -4.00
CA ALA A 148 -13.51 -10.74 -3.24
C ALA A 148 -13.37 -11.93 -4.18
N TYR A 149 -12.53 -12.89 -3.82
CA TYR A 149 -12.32 -14.12 -4.58
C TYR A 149 -12.55 -15.33 -3.69
N ASP A 150 -13.19 -16.37 -4.22
CA ASP A 150 -13.29 -17.65 -3.53
C ASP A 150 -11.90 -18.30 -3.44
N LEU A 151 -11.48 -18.70 -2.24
CA LEU A 151 -10.11 -19.21 -2.00
C LEU A 151 -9.84 -20.57 -2.64
N SER A 152 -10.88 -21.31 -3.00
CA SER A 152 -10.76 -22.65 -3.58
C SER A 152 -10.71 -22.63 -5.10
N THR A 153 -11.44 -21.70 -5.72
CA THR A 153 -11.63 -21.64 -7.17
C THR A 153 -11.01 -20.41 -7.82
N TRP A 154 -10.63 -19.41 -7.03
CA TRP A 154 -10.19 -18.08 -7.47
C TRP A 154 -11.22 -17.33 -8.32
N HIS A 155 -12.47 -17.79 -8.32
CA HIS A 155 -13.54 -17.07 -8.99
C HIS A 155 -13.88 -15.81 -8.22
N ARG A 156 -14.00 -14.67 -8.94
CA ARG A 156 -14.39 -13.40 -8.34
C ARG A 156 -15.84 -13.46 -7.86
N ILE A 157 -16.04 -13.31 -6.55
CA ILE A 157 -17.35 -13.27 -5.90
C ILE A 157 -18.02 -11.93 -6.17
N PHE A 158 -17.29 -10.83 -5.96
CA PHE A 158 -17.74 -9.48 -6.28
C PHE A 158 -16.59 -8.53 -6.58
N LEU A 159 -16.92 -7.40 -7.19
CA LEU A 159 -16.07 -6.23 -7.35
C LEU A 159 -16.91 -4.98 -7.01
N THR A 160 -16.57 -4.32 -5.92
CA THR A 160 -17.27 -3.14 -5.41
C THR A 160 -16.47 -1.89 -5.73
N GLU A 161 -16.97 -1.04 -6.62
CA GLU A 161 -16.38 0.28 -6.84
C GLU A 161 -16.58 1.16 -5.58
N LEU A 162 -15.49 1.72 -5.04
CA LEU A 162 -15.48 2.47 -3.78
C LEU A 162 -15.41 3.99 -3.97
N SER A 163 -14.59 4.43 -4.92
CA SER A 163 -14.38 5.86 -5.17
C SER A 163 -15.50 6.51 -6.00
N GLY A 164 -16.29 5.70 -6.70
CA GLY A 164 -17.30 6.16 -7.65
C GLY A 164 -16.70 7.03 -8.76
N TYR A 165 -17.57 7.74 -9.48
CA TYR A 165 -17.20 8.86 -10.36
C TYR A 165 -16.84 10.15 -9.60
N SER A 166 -16.51 10.07 -8.32
CA SER A 166 -16.14 11.28 -7.57
C SER A 166 -14.83 11.84 -8.14
N LYS A 167 -14.71 13.17 -8.24
CA LYS A 167 -13.46 13.83 -8.64
C LYS A 167 -12.38 13.79 -7.54
N GLU A 168 -12.66 13.08 -6.45
CA GLU A 168 -11.78 12.99 -5.29
C GLU A 168 -10.66 12.00 -5.60
N ILE A 169 -9.42 12.42 -5.37
CA ILE A 169 -8.27 11.52 -5.49
C ILE A 169 -8.37 10.50 -4.35
N SER A 170 -8.37 9.22 -4.72
CA SER A 170 -8.54 8.11 -3.78
C SER A 170 -7.59 6.98 -4.13
N PHE A 171 -7.24 6.19 -3.11
CA PHE A 171 -6.44 4.99 -3.28
C PHE A 171 -6.84 3.99 -2.19
N ALA A 172 -7.57 2.94 -2.57
CA ALA A 172 -7.82 1.80 -1.69
C ALA A 172 -6.50 1.10 -1.39
N ASP A 173 -6.15 1.06 -0.11
CA ASP A 173 -4.82 0.69 0.34
C ASP A 173 -4.83 -0.62 1.14
N ASP A 174 -5.46 -0.66 2.31
CA ASP A 174 -5.54 -1.88 3.12
C ASP A 174 -6.97 -2.23 3.51
N VAL A 175 -7.17 -3.47 3.98
CA VAL A 175 -8.48 -4.07 4.17
C VAL A 175 -8.56 -4.93 5.44
N ALA A 176 -9.63 -4.72 6.21
CA ALA A 176 -10.01 -5.55 7.35
C ALA A 176 -11.49 -5.94 7.27
N PHE A 177 -11.92 -6.94 8.03
CA PHE A 177 -13.34 -7.29 8.15
C PHE A 177 -13.75 -7.55 9.59
N ASP A 178 -15.01 -7.24 9.92
CA ASP A 178 -15.59 -7.53 11.24
C ASP A 178 -16.11 -8.97 11.35
N ALA A 179 -16.59 -9.36 12.54
CA ALA A 179 -17.14 -10.70 12.78
C ALA A 179 -18.35 -11.02 11.88
N GLN A 180 -19.10 -10.01 11.43
CA GLN A 180 -20.25 -10.16 10.53
C GLN A 180 -19.83 -10.26 9.06
N GLY A 181 -18.55 -10.02 8.75
CA GLY A 181 -17.98 -10.06 7.41
C GLY A 181 -18.18 -8.75 6.64
N ASN A 182 -18.54 -7.66 7.33
CA ASN A 182 -18.46 -6.34 6.72
C ASN A 182 -16.99 -5.96 6.60
N THR A 183 -16.63 -5.42 5.45
CA THR A 183 -15.27 -5.07 5.09
C THR A 183 -15.04 -3.58 5.21
N TYR A 184 -13.87 -3.22 5.71
CA TYR A 184 -13.42 -1.85 5.93
C TYR A 184 -12.15 -1.64 5.11
N VAL A 185 -12.16 -0.64 4.24
CA VAL A 185 -11.07 -0.36 3.31
C VAL A 185 -10.56 1.05 3.53
N THR A 186 -9.26 1.21 3.76
CA THR A 186 -8.64 2.53 3.93
C THR A 186 -8.45 3.24 2.60
N ASP A 187 -8.67 4.56 2.61
CA ASP A 187 -8.34 5.45 1.50
C ASP A 187 -7.07 6.26 1.85
N ALA A 188 -5.94 5.85 1.29
CA ALA A 188 -4.65 6.48 1.54
C ALA A 188 -4.50 7.88 0.95
N LYS A 189 -5.41 8.31 0.06
CA LYS A 189 -5.38 9.67 -0.52
C LYS A 189 -6.56 10.52 -0.09
N GLY A 190 -7.73 9.92 0.07
CA GLY A 190 -8.95 10.61 0.49
C GLY A 190 -9.17 10.67 2.00
N SER A 191 -8.25 10.11 2.81
CA SER A 191 -8.29 10.16 4.28
C SER A 191 -9.63 9.72 4.88
N LYS A 192 -10.14 8.59 4.42
CA LYS A 192 -11.44 8.04 4.83
C LYS A 192 -11.40 6.51 4.82
N ILE A 193 -12.45 5.88 5.33
CA ILE A 193 -12.60 4.42 5.31
C ILE A 193 -13.94 4.08 4.69
N TRP A 194 -13.96 3.23 3.68
CA TRP A 194 -15.19 2.69 3.12
C TRP A 194 -15.65 1.46 3.90
N LYS A 195 -16.94 1.34 4.16
CA LYS A 195 -17.56 0.14 4.72
C LYS A 195 -18.39 -0.55 3.65
N VAL A 196 -18.05 -1.80 3.36
CA VAL A 196 -18.77 -2.67 2.42
C VAL A 196 -19.40 -3.80 3.22
N ASP A 197 -20.65 -4.15 2.96
CA ASP A 197 -21.27 -5.29 3.62
C ASP A 197 -20.72 -6.62 3.12
N VAL A 198 -21.08 -7.70 3.81
CA VAL A 198 -20.66 -9.06 3.46
C VAL A 198 -21.00 -9.47 2.02
N ASN A 199 -22.01 -8.87 1.41
CA ASN A 199 -22.47 -9.17 0.05
C ASN A 199 -21.80 -8.29 -1.01
N GLY A 200 -20.84 -7.44 -0.64
CA GLY A 200 -20.12 -6.57 -1.57
C GLY A 200 -20.85 -5.26 -1.87
N LYS A 201 -21.83 -4.84 -1.07
CA LYS A 201 -22.48 -3.53 -1.25
C LYS A 201 -21.78 -2.47 -0.41
N LEU A 202 -21.40 -1.34 -1.02
CA LEU A 202 -20.93 -0.17 -0.28
C LEU A 202 -22.07 0.38 0.60
N VAL A 203 -21.87 0.39 1.92
CA VAL A 203 -22.89 0.77 2.92
C VAL A 203 -22.70 2.20 3.41
N SER A 204 -21.48 2.53 3.80
CA SER A 204 -21.17 3.82 4.41
C SER A 204 -19.71 4.21 4.20
N THR A 205 -19.36 5.41 4.64
CA THR A 205 -18.00 5.92 4.66
C THR A 205 -17.75 6.55 6.02
N ILE A 206 -16.70 6.12 6.69
CA ILE A 206 -16.24 6.66 7.96
C ILE A 206 -15.28 7.80 7.66
N LYS A 207 -15.59 8.99 8.19
CA LYS A 207 -14.78 10.20 8.07
C LYS A 207 -14.55 10.78 9.44
N SER A 208 -13.37 11.36 9.64
CA SER A 208 -13.05 12.12 10.84
C SER A 208 -12.05 13.22 10.50
N PRO A 209 -12.19 14.43 11.08
CA PRO A 209 -11.17 15.47 10.93
C PRO A 209 -9.80 15.03 11.47
N LEU A 210 -9.76 14.03 12.35
CA LEU A 210 -8.51 13.46 12.87
C LEU A 210 -7.70 12.75 11.77
N PHE A 211 -8.33 12.24 10.72
CA PHE A 211 -7.65 11.57 9.61
C PHE A 211 -6.83 12.52 8.72
N THR A 212 -7.00 13.84 8.91
CA THR A 212 -6.27 14.88 8.18
C THR A 212 -5.52 15.80 9.14
N PRO A 213 -4.47 15.30 9.81
CA PRO A 213 -3.64 16.13 10.68
C PRO A 213 -3.02 17.30 9.89
N PRO A 214 -2.76 18.45 10.54
CA PRO A 214 -2.28 19.64 9.85
C PRO A 214 -0.89 19.43 9.24
N GLY A 215 -0.74 19.77 7.96
CA GLY A 215 0.52 19.67 7.22
C GLY A 215 0.31 19.08 5.83
N TRP A 216 0.64 19.83 4.79
CA TRP A 216 0.35 19.42 3.41
C TRP A 216 1.09 18.13 3.01
N PHE A 217 2.34 17.96 3.45
CA PHE A 217 3.14 16.78 3.12
C PHE A 217 2.69 15.53 3.90
N ILE A 218 2.09 15.72 5.09
CA ILE A 218 1.65 14.62 5.95
C ILE A 218 0.50 13.86 5.30
N ASN A 219 -0.34 14.53 4.51
CA ASN A 219 -1.51 13.90 3.91
C ASN A 219 -1.24 13.36 2.48
N LEU A 220 0.03 13.26 2.08
CA LEU A 220 0.39 12.63 0.80
C LEU A 220 0.10 11.13 0.79
N VAL A 221 0.24 10.47 1.94
CA VAL A 221 -0.22 9.09 2.21
C VAL A 221 -0.79 9.12 3.63
N ALA A 222 -2.11 9.02 3.70
CA ALA A 222 -2.90 9.21 4.91
C ALA A 222 -3.14 7.89 5.64
N LEU A 223 -4.37 7.38 5.61
CA LEU A 223 -4.74 6.10 6.24
C LEU A 223 -4.22 4.94 5.41
N ASN A 224 -3.55 4.00 6.05
CA ASN A 224 -2.91 2.87 5.38
C ASN A 224 -3.34 1.58 6.08
N GLY A 225 -2.47 0.95 6.88
CA GLY A 225 -2.77 -0.30 7.54
C GLY A 225 -3.98 -0.25 8.46
N ILE A 226 -4.81 -1.30 8.40
CA ILE A 226 -6.06 -1.42 9.16
C ILE A 226 -6.25 -2.84 9.69
N VAL A 227 -6.67 -2.95 10.95
CA VAL A 227 -7.06 -4.24 11.55
C VAL A 227 -8.35 -4.12 12.35
N TYR A 228 -9.14 -5.19 12.34
CA TYR A 228 -10.29 -5.34 13.22
C TYR A 228 -9.88 -6.05 14.51
N HIS A 229 -10.23 -5.46 15.64
CA HIS A 229 -10.02 -6.04 16.96
C HIS A 229 -11.26 -6.85 17.40
N PRO A 230 -11.09 -8.04 18.01
CA PRO A 230 -12.20 -8.91 18.43
C PRO A 230 -13.25 -8.26 19.34
N ASN A 231 -12.87 -7.17 20.04
CA ASN A 231 -13.78 -6.38 20.89
C ASN A 231 -14.65 -5.36 20.10
N GLY A 232 -14.72 -5.42 18.76
CA GLY A 232 -15.67 -4.63 17.99
C GLY A 232 -15.20 -3.23 17.60
N PHE A 233 -13.89 -3.05 17.37
CA PHE A 233 -13.34 -1.77 16.93
C PHE A 233 -12.23 -1.96 15.90
N LEU A 234 -11.96 -0.93 15.10
CA LEU A 234 -10.82 -0.90 14.18
C LEU A 234 -9.63 -0.20 14.82
N ILE A 235 -8.44 -0.62 14.44
CA ILE A 235 -7.20 0.13 14.63
C ILE A 235 -6.66 0.47 13.26
N VAL A 236 -6.32 1.75 13.04
CA VAL A 236 -5.85 2.26 11.75
C VAL A 236 -4.63 3.12 11.97
N ILE A 237 -3.61 2.98 11.13
CA ILE A 237 -2.44 3.85 11.13
C ILE A 237 -2.54 4.90 10.06
N HIS A 238 -2.03 6.08 10.38
CA HIS A 238 -1.76 7.12 9.42
C HIS A 238 -0.26 7.19 9.13
N THR A 239 0.13 6.91 7.88
CA THR A 239 1.52 6.68 7.48
C THR A 239 2.46 7.81 7.88
N PHE A 240 2.32 9.01 7.32
CA PHE A 240 3.32 10.06 7.58
C PHE A 240 3.23 10.72 8.96
N SER A 241 2.08 10.66 9.62
CA SER A 241 1.96 11.20 10.98
C SER A 241 2.40 10.19 12.05
N GLY A 242 2.26 8.89 11.77
CA GLY A 242 2.42 7.81 12.74
C GLY A 242 1.33 7.76 13.80
N LEU A 243 0.21 8.46 13.59
CA LEU A 243 -0.92 8.41 14.51
C LEU A 243 -1.66 7.09 14.33
N LEU A 244 -2.00 6.46 15.47
CA LEU A 244 -2.93 5.34 15.52
C LEU A 244 -4.30 5.83 15.93
N TYR A 245 -5.32 5.37 15.23
CA TYR A 245 -6.71 5.66 15.54
C TYR A 245 -7.43 4.40 15.96
N LYS A 246 -8.22 4.51 17.03
CA LYS A 246 -9.24 3.54 17.41
C LYS A 246 -10.59 4.03 16.91
N ILE A 247 -11.35 3.16 16.25
CA ILE A 247 -12.68 3.47 15.72
C ILE A 247 -13.66 2.44 16.27
N ASP A 248 -14.51 2.84 17.21
CA ASP A 248 -15.53 1.94 17.78
C ASP A 248 -16.69 1.74 16.79
N LEU A 249 -17.02 0.48 16.48
CA LEU A 249 -18.01 0.11 15.45
C LEU A 249 -19.43 -0.15 16.00
N THR A 250 -19.73 0.30 17.22
CA THR A 250 -21.06 0.10 17.81
C THR A 250 -22.14 0.84 16.99
N GLU A 251 -23.36 0.32 16.95
CA GLU A 251 -24.45 0.89 16.13
C GLU A 251 -24.67 2.39 16.45
N GLY A 252 -24.68 3.24 15.40
CA GLY A 252 -24.78 4.70 15.50
C GLY A 252 -23.85 5.43 14.50
N ASP A 253 -23.78 6.77 14.59
CA ASP A 253 -22.93 7.61 13.73
C ASP A 253 -21.43 7.29 13.91
N ASP A 254 -20.83 6.67 12.88
CA ASP A 254 -19.43 6.21 12.84
C ASP A 254 -18.41 7.36 12.97
N SER A 255 -18.82 8.61 12.68
CA SER A 255 -17.90 9.77 12.65
C SER A 255 -17.46 10.26 14.03
N ASN A 256 -18.25 10.02 15.07
CA ASN A 256 -18.01 10.54 16.43
C ASN A 256 -17.24 9.56 17.35
N LYS A 257 -16.73 8.44 16.82
CA LYS A 257 -16.11 7.36 17.61
C LYS A 257 -14.62 7.16 17.33
N VAL A 258 -14.00 8.09 16.62
CA VAL A 258 -12.57 8.06 16.30
C VAL A 258 -11.77 8.69 17.44
N ASN A 259 -10.88 7.92 18.05
CA ASN A 259 -9.98 8.38 19.11
C ASN A 259 -8.53 8.11 18.71
N VAL A 260 -7.61 9.02 19.07
CA VAL A 260 -6.17 8.78 18.91
C VAL A 260 -5.70 7.82 20.02
N ILE A 261 -4.98 6.77 19.64
CA ILE A 261 -4.30 5.89 20.59
C ILE A 261 -2.98 6.55 20.98
N GLU A 262 -2.78 6.77 22.27
CA GLU A 262 -1.52 7.28 22.79
C GLU A 262 -0.46 6.17 22.70
N VAL A 263 0.61 6.45 21.94
CA VAL A 263 1.75 5.55 21.78
C VAL A 263 2.91 6.09 22.58
N THR A 264 3.47 5.25 23.45
CA THR A 264 4.65 5.57 24.26
C THR A 264 5.88 4.81 23.73
N GLY A 265 7.08 5.32 23.99
CA GLY A 265 8.33 4.64 23.63
C GLY A 265 8.86 4.91 22.22
N GLY A 266 8.22 5.77 21.42
CA GLY A 266 8.73 6.16 20.11
C GLY A 266 7.67 6.75 19.19
N THR A 267 8.03 6.89 17.92
CA THR A 267 7.12 7.30 16.84
C THR A 267 6.83 6.14 15.91
N LEU A 268 5.62 6.11 15.34
CA LEU A 268 5.22 5.16 14.31
C LEU A 268 5.15 5.81 12.92
N ARG A 269 5.90 6.91 12.72
CA ARG A 269 5.98 7.56 11.40
C ARG A 269 6.44 6.58 10.34
N PHE A 270 5.89 6.71 9.14
CA PHE A 270 6.07 5.79 8.03
C PHE A 270 5.63 4.36 8.36
N GLY A 271 4.64 4.23 9.26
CA GLY A 271 3.94 2.98 9.46
C GLY A 271 3.02 2.67 8.27
N ASP A 272 2.96 1.41 7.92
CA ASP A 272 2.34 0.86 6.73
C ASP A 272 1.33 -0.21 7.17
N GLY A 273 1.46 -1.46 6.71
CA GLY A 273 0.59 -2.57 7.14
C GLY A 273 0.57 -2.80 8.66
N ILE A 274 -0.60 -3.16 9.19
CA ILE A 274 -0.81 -3.56 10.59
C ILE A 274 -1.31 -5.00 10.62
N GLU A 275 -0.90 -5.77 11.64
CA GLU A 275 -1.43 -7.11 11.88
C GLU A 275 -1.66 -7.34 13.38
N LEU A 276 -2.69 -8.13 13.73
CA LEU A 276 -2.97 -8.53 15.10
C LEU A 276 -2.30 -9.88 15.39
N LEU A 277 -1.23 -9.89 16.19
CA LEU A 277 -0.59 -11.14 16.63
C LEU A 277 -1.38 -11.84 17.75
N SER A 278 -2.09 -11.07 18.56
CA SER A 278 -3.00 -11.55 19.59
C SER A 278 -3.98 -10.43 19.97
N PRO A 279 -5.07 -10.72 20.72
CA PRO A 279 -5.98 -9.68 21.22
C PRO A 279 -5.34 -8.58 22.08
N THR A 280 -4.05 -8.67 22.40
CA THR A 280 -3.32 -7.68 23.18
C THR A 280 -2.05 -7.18 22.50
N LYS A 281 -1.76 -7.65 21.28
CA LYS A 281 -0.52 -7.36 20.58
C LYS A 281 -0.76 -7.14 19.09
N ILE A 282 -0.46 -5.94 18.64
CA ILE A 282 -0.36 -5.60 17.21
C ILE A 282 1.11 -5.52 16.80
N VAL A 283 1.36 -5.74 15.52
CA VAL A 283 2.60 -5.38 14.85
C VAL A 283 2.29 -4.42 13.72
N ILE A 284 3.24 -3.53 13.46
CA ILE A 284 3.11 -2.49 12.45
C ILE A 284 4.39 -2.55 11.63
N ALA A 285 4.25 -2.77 10.33
CA ALA A 285 5.34 -2.62 9.39
C ALA A 285 5.64 -1.13 9.23
N GLY A 286 6.90 -0.76 9.18
CA GLY A 286 7.26 0.65 9.00
C GLY A 286 8.75 0.87 9.16
N SER A 287 9.22 2.03 8.70
CA SER A 287 10.62 2.40 8.83
C SER A 287 10.82 3.28 10.06
N LEU A 288 11.40 2.71 11.12
CA LEU A 288 11.68 3.42 12.36
C LEU A 288 12.82 4.45 12.24
N ASN A 289 13.60 4.42 11.15
CA ASN A 289 14.88 5.13 11.04
C ASN A 289 15.08 5.87 9.71
N ILE A 290 14.06 6.60 9.24
CA ILE A 290 14.30 7.60 8.18
C ILE A 290 14.39 8.97 8.86
N PHE A 291 15.61 9.53 8.82
CA PHE A 291 16.12 10.80 9.37
C PHE A 291 16.83 10.74 10.73
#